data_AF-A0A7C5JXZ2-F1
#
_entry.id   AF-A0A7C5JXZ2-F1
#
_cell.length_a   1.000
_cell.length_b   1.000
_cell.length_c   1.000
_cell.angle_alpha   90.00
_cell.angle_beta   90.00
_cell.angle_gamma   90.00
#
_symmetry.space_group_name_H-M   'P 1'
#
loop_
_entity.id
_entity.type
_entity.pdbx_description
1 polymer ?
#
loop_
_entity_poly.entity_id
_entity_poly.type
_entity_poly.pdbx_seq_one_letter_code
_entity_poly.pdbx_strand_id
1 'polypeptide(L)' 'VDELEAVGDERLTFENEISMVIRKSEYVDGRTLAIRANKAARDIKRELVEKLRNPEQRVVVEIIVDES' A
#
# COMPACT_ATOMS: atom_id res chain seq x y z
N VAL A 1 11.84 9.05 2.20
CA VAL A 1 10.43 8.89 1.77
C VAL A 1 10.41 8.10 0.47
N ASP A 2 9.44 7.21 0.33
CA ASP A 2 9.12 6.50 -0.91
C ASP A 2 7.62 6.67 -1.14
N GLU A 3 7.23 6.74 -2.40
CA GLU A 3 5.89 7.13 -2.83
C GLU A 3 5.42 6.21 -3.94
N LEU A 4 4.14 5.89 -3.97
CA LEU A 4 3.52 5.10 -5.02
C LEU A 4 2.13 5.65 -5.31
N GLU A 5 1.66 5.41 -6.53
CA GLU A 5 0.32 5.77 -6.98
C GLU A 5 -0.45 4.49 -7.27
N ALA A 6 -1.74 4.51 -6.94
CA ALA A 6 -2.68 3.42 -7.16
C ALA A 6 -4.09 4.01 -7.29
N VAL A 7 -5.05 3.22 -7.75
CA VAL A 7 -6.44 3.66 -7.93
C VAL A 7 -7.39 2.88 -7.03
N GLY A 8 -8.47 3.55 -6.63
CA GLY A 8 -9.63 2.91 -6.01
C GLY A 8 -10.37 2.00 -7.00
N ASP A 9 -11.27 1.18 -6.47
CA ASP A 9 -12.13 0.29 -7.25
C ASP A 9 -13.48 0.15 -6.52
N GLU A 10 -14.58 0.05 -7.26
CA GLU A 10 -15.93 -0.08 -6.70
C GLU A 10 -16.14 -1.38 -5.89
N ARG A 11 -15.29 -2.39 -6.09
CA ARG A 11 -15.36 -3.69 -5.42
C ARG A 11 -14.67 -3.70 -4.04
N LEU A 12 -14.00 -2.62 -3.63
CA LEU A 12 -13.30 -2.56 -2.35
C LEU A 12 -14.27 -2.61 -1.17
N THR A 13 -14.05 -3.53 -0.23
CA THR A 13 -14.95 -3.75 0.93
C THR A 13 -14.38 -3.31 2.27
N PHE A 14 -13.05 -3.20 2.39
CA PHE A 14 -12.34 -2.79 3.62
C PHE A 14 -12.70 -3.61 4.88
N GLU A 15 -13.05 -4.88 4.71
CA GLU A 15 -13.55 -5.75 5.79
C GLU A 15 -12.46 -6.22 6.77
N ASN A 16 -11.17 -6.09 6.44
CA ASN A 16 -10.10 -6.56 7.30
C ASN A 16 -9.66 -5.51 8.32
N GLU A 17 -9.81 -5.81 9.61
CA GLU A 17 -9.50 -4.88 10.70
C GLU A 17 -8.00 -4.77 11.05
N ILE A 18 -7.16 -5.68 10.53
CA ILE A 18 -5.75 -5.81 10.95
C ILE A 18 -4.77 -5.36 9.87
N SER A 19 -5.13 -5.53 8.59
CA SER A 19 -4.18 -5.44 7.48
C SER A 19 -4.78 -4.77 6.25
N MET A 20 -3.93 -3.98 5.59
CA MET A 20 -4.22 -3.32 4.32
C MET A 20 -3.20 -3.75 3.27
N VAL A 21 -3.64 -3.90 2.02
CA VAL A 21 -2.80 -4.29 0.89
C VAL A 21 -3.06 -3.38 -0.30
N ILE A 22 -2.01 -2.77 -0.83
CA ILE A 22 -2.03 -2.08 -2.13
C ILE A 22 -1.47 -3.05 -3.18
N ARG A 23 -2.23 -3.27 -4.26
CA ARG A 23 -1.94 -4.32 -5.25
C ARG A 23 -1.55 -3.72 -6.59
N LYS A 24 -0.61 -4.38 -7.26
CA LYS A 24 -0.28 -4.11 -8.67
C LYS A 24 -1.29 -4.74 -9.63
N SER A 25 -1.90 -5.86 -9.25
CA SER A 25 -2.98 -6.50 -10.01
C SER A 25 -4.34 -5.88 -9.69
N GLU A 26 -5.39 -6.34 -10.37
CA GLU A 26 -6.79 -5.95 -10.17
C GLU A 26 -7.57 -6.91 -9.26
N TYR A 27 -6.87 -7.83 -8.59
CA TYR A 27 -7.50 -8.74 -7.63
C TYR A 27 -7.94 -7.95 -6.39
N VAL A 28 -9.14 -8.25 -5.89
CA VAL A 28 -9.71 -7.61 -4.69
C VAL A 28 -10.05 -8.68 -3.65
N ASP A 29 -9.64 -8.42 -2.42
CA ASP A 29 -10.09 -9.11 -1.20
C ASP A 29 -10.34 -8.05 -0.10
N GLY A 30 -10.90 -8.46 1.04
CA GLY A 30 -11.26 -7.53 2.13
C GLY A 30 -10.11 -6.74 2.75
N ARG A 31 -8.85 -7.03 2.39
CA ARG A 31 -7.66 -6.25 2.81
C ARG A 31 -7.27 -5.18 1.79
N THR A 32 -7.81 -5.25 0.59
CA THR A 32 -7.34 -4.43 -0.53
C THR A 32 -7.74 -2.97 -0.31
N LEU A 33 -6.75 -2.08 -0.34
CA LEU A 33 -6.95 -0.63 -0.19
C LEU A 33 -6.98 0.08 -1.56
N ALA A 34 -6.14 -0.39 -2.49
CA ALA A 34 -6.04 0.14 -3.85
C ALA A 34 -5.46 -0.91 -4.80
N ILE A 35 -5.75 -0.77 -6.09
CA ILE A 35 -5.29 -1.67 -7.16
C ILE A 35 -4.48 -0.91 -8.22
N ARG A 36 -3.89 -1.65 -9.18
CA ARG A 36 -3.08 -1.11 -10.29
C ARG A 36 -1.93 -0.19 -9.84
N ALA A 37 -1.34 -0.48 -8.69
CA ALA A 37 -0.22 0.30 -8.17
C ALA A 37 0.98 0.33 -9.12
N ASN A 38 1.63 1.50 -9.24
CA ASN A 38 2.83 1.66 -10.06
C ASN A 38 4.06 0.92 -9.48
N LYS A 39 4.05 0.60 -8.18
CA LYS A 39 5.10 -0.13 -7.46
C LYS A 39 4.53 -1.35 -6.72
N ALA A 40 5.34 -2.40 -6.63
CA ALA A 40 5.15 -3.52 -5.71
C ALA A 40 6.19 -3.48 -4.57
N ALA A 41 6.08 -4.38 -3.59
CA ALA A 41 7.01 -4.44 -2.45
C ALA A 41 8.49 -4.53 -2.85
N ARG A 42 8.79 -5.18 -3.99
CA ARG A 42 10.16 -5.29 -4.51
C ARG A 42 10.74 -3.97 -5.04
N ASP A 43 9.87 -3.03 -5.40
CA ASP A 43 10.22 -1.75 -6.03
C ASP A 43 10.43 -0.65 -4.98
N ILE A 44 10.17 -0.95 -3.69
CA ILE A 44 10.40 -0.04 -2.57
C ILE A 44 11.91 0.23 -2.39
N LYS A 45 12.27 1.48 -2.14
CA LYS A 45 13.66 1.92 -1.93
C LYS A 45 14.36 1.04 -0.91
N ARG A 46 15.50 0.48 -1.32
CA ARG A 46 16.18 -0.56 -0.53
C ARG A 46 16.63 -0.06 0.85
N GLU A 47 16.98 1.21 0.97
CA GLU A 47 17.30 1.89 2.23
C GLU A 47 16.13 1.87 3.23
N LEU A 48 14.88 2.03 2.76
CA LEU A 48 13.69 1.96 3.61
C LEU A 48 13.48 0.53 4.14
N VAL A 49 13.63 -0.46 3.24
CA VAL A 49 13.52 -1.87 3.62
C VAL A 49 14.61 -2.26 4.62
N GLU A 50 15.83 -1.76 4.49
CA GLU A 50 16.88 -2.02 5.48
C GLU A 50 16.54 -1.41 6.86
N LYS A 51 15.99 -0.20 6.92
CA LYS A 51 15.53 0.42 8.18
C LYS A 51 14.41 -0.38 8.84
N LEU A 52 13.47 -0.88 8.03
CA LEU A 52 12.33 -1.69 8.47
C LEU A 52 12.71 -3.05 9.08
N ARG A 53 13.96 -3.50 8.93
CA ARG A 53 14.45 -4.73 9.58
C ARG A 53 14.63 -4.56 11.09
N ASN A 54 14.72 -3.34 11.59
CA ASN A 54 14.75 -3.08 13.03
C ASN A 54 13.32 -3.16 13.61
N PRO A 55 13.03 -4.06 14.56
CA PRO A 55 11.68 -4.21 15.14
C PRO A 55 11.20 -2.96 15.88
N GLU A 56 12.09 -2.11 16.37
CA GLU A 56 11.74 -0.85 17.03
C GLU A 56 11.46 0.29 16.04
N GLN A 57 11.68 0.06 14.74
CA GLN A 57 11.44 1.07 13.71
C GLN A 57 9.93 1.30 13.52
N ARG A 58 9.53 2.57 13.56
CA ARG A 58 8.17 2.99 13.19
C ARG A 58 8.16 3.59 11.79
N VAL A 59 7.07 3.34 11.07
CA VAL A 59 6.80 3.97 9.77
C VAL A 59 5.48 4.71 9.87
N VAL A 60 5.47 5.89 9.27
CA VAL A 60 4.25 6.67 9.03
C VAL A 60 3.91 6.46 7.56
N VAL A 61 2.67 6.08 7.30
CA VAL A 61 2.11 5.98 5.96
C VAL A 61 1.07 7.09 5.84
N GLU A 62 1.25 7.96 4.87
CA GLU A 62 0.28 8.99 4.51
C GLU A 62 -0.46 8.53 3.24
N ILE A 63 -1.78 8.62 3.25
CA ILE A 63 -2.64 8.27 2.12
C ILE A 63 -3.35 9.55 1.72
N ILE A 64 -3.16 9.95 0.47
CA ILE A 64 -3.77 11.14 -0.11
C ILE A 64 -4.69 10.67 -1.23
N VAL A 65 -5.93 11.14 -1.22
CA VAL A 65 -6.94 10.83 -2.24
C VAL A 65 -7.29 12.13 -2.95
N ASP A 66 -7.21 12.12 -4.27
CA ASP A 66 -7.64 13.23 -5.14
C ASP A 66 -9.08 12.99 -5.61
N GLU A 67 -9.90 14.04 -5.63
CA GLU A 67 -11.27 14.04 -6.17
C GLU A 67 -11.23 14.53 -7.62
N SER A 68 -10.67 13.72 -8.52
CA SER A 68 -10.64 14.01 -9.97
C SER A 68 -11.86 13.46 -10.70
#